data_AF-A0A7C8ANJ9-F1
#
_entry.id   AF-A0A7C8ANJ9-F1
#
_cell.length_a   1.000
_cell.length_b   1.000
_cell.length_c   1.000
_cell.angle_alpha   90.00
_cell.angle_beta   90.00
_cell.angle_gamma   90.00
#
_symmetry.space_group_name_H-M   'P 1'
#
loop_
_entity.id
_entity.type
_entity.pdbx_description
1 polymer ?
#
loop_
_entity_poly.entity_id
_entity_poly.type
_entity_poly.pdbx_seq_one_letter_code
_entity_poly.pdbx_strand_id
1 'polypeptide(L)'
;MRTHVRLAAVLAVVVPAATAGAWGPRARLAIVDTATHILAREERIPLNNLERSILDGASVPAGALTTLCPHAETDPIRAIEAEMGLLQRMYRGRVDPYLAFRLGVLGKLVAQVSAPMATAGATYGNLYYADADTQITGVSLQPSARREVEPLGYFRGVQQAATANDEAIVRDYKRGVGFDGVAKGAFAAHANRSVDAVADVWHTILTQRVKLTNVPDARIRAYMIGALEYYLKRNNRIESERAYRRLVAEASPSPELREQIGDMFYDAGEYERAMSEYRAVVADHPERTDVVEKISTYYESIGDAAVAQEKLEDASELYAKARDANPLNIEARKKLRDTEGRLRAREDRLAEASATNERAASLENEAQREALRGNLGKAMELLAETERLYGGVSEEFPSEHSAASIGLRNVATQQRQLKGQLILQAQGLSGSGVSGESGQLAKSAAEAFNKEALRAVLGDHRRAAARQLEQELLERTAEPGTR
;
A
#
# COMPACT_ATOMS: atom_id res chain seq x y z
N MET A 1 -1.50 75.16 -4.73
CA MET A 1 -0.42 74.21 -5.10
C MET A 1 -1.04 73.02 -5.80
N ARG A 2 -0.66 72.79 -7.07
CA ARG A 2 -1.17 71.69 -7.91
C ARG A 2 -0.56 70.37 -7.47
N THR A 3 -1.39 69.40 -7.13
CA THR A 3 -1.00 68.02 -6.85
C THR A 3 -0.80 67.27 -8.18
N HIS A 4 0.45 66.98 -8.52
CA HIS A 4 0.78 66.05 -9.60
C HIS A 4 0.85 64.63 -9.02
N VAL A 5 -0.19 63.83 -9.25
CA VAL A 5 -0.13 62.38 -9.08
C VAL A 5 0.61 61.82 -10.29
N ARG A 6 1.86 61.36 -10.09
CA ARG A 6 2.61 60.61 -11.10
C ARG A 6 2.09 59.17 -11.11
N LEU A 7 1.35 58.83 -12.16
CA LEU A 7 0.98 57.46 -12.49
C LEU A 7 2.28 56.70 -12.86
N ALA A 8 2.76 55.83 -11.97
CA ALA A 8 3.82 54.89 -12.30
C ALA A 8 3.20 53.76 -13.13
N ALA A 9 3.38 53.82 -14.46
CA ALA A 9 3.06 52.72 -15.35
C ALA A 9 4.06 51.58 -15.07
N VAL A 10 3.63 50.56 -14.34
CA VAL A 10 4.32 49.27 -14.28
C VAL A 10 4.16 48.63 -15.66
N LEU A 11 5.22 48.70 -16.47
CA LEU A 11 5.33 47.92 -17.69
C LEU A 11 5.44 46.44 -17.28
N ALA A 12 4.31 45.76 -17.19
CA ALA A 12 4.28 44.32 -17.17
C ALA A 12 4.79 43.86 -18.54
N VAL A 13 6.02 43.37 -18.60
CA VAL A 13 6.51 42.61 -19.76
C VAL A 13 5.67 41.35 -19.81
N VAL A 14 4.63 41.37 -20.64
CA VAL A 14 3.84 40.19 -20.96
C VAL A 14 4.73 39.31 -21.82
N VAL A 15 5.38 38.32 -21.20
CA VAL A 15 5.98 37.19 -21.92
C VAL A 15 4.81 36.46 -22.58
N PRO A 16 4.79 36.29 -23.92
CA PRO A 16 3.70 35.59 -24.57
C PRO A 16 3.66 34.13 -24.08
N ALA A 17 2.47 33.62 -23.81
CA ALA A 17 2.15 32.27 -23.36
C ALA A 17 2.61 31.11 -24.30
N ALA A 18 3.46 31.41 -25.29
CA ALA A 18 3.88 30.51 -26.37
C ALA A 18 5.07 29.58 -26.01
N THR A 19 5.63 29.69 -24.80
CA THR A 19 6.72 28.80 -24.33
C THR A 19 6.25 27.58 -23.56
N ALA A 20 4.94 27.51 -23.24
CA ALA A 20 4.32 26.36 -22.60
C ALA A 20 4.36 25.15 -23.55
N GLY A 21 5.38 24.30 -23.39
CA GLY A 21 5.64 23.16 -24.30
C GLY A 21 6.79 23.38 -25.28
N ALA A 22 7.60 24.43 -25.10
CA ALA A 22 8.82 24.63 -25.86
C ALA A 22 9.77 23.42 -25.74
N TRP A 23 10.34 23.06 -26.89
CA TRP A 23 10.92 21.74 -27.19
C TRP A 23 9.91 20.59 -27.05
N GLY A 24 9.84 19.77 -28.10
CA GLY A 24 9.15 18.48 -28.03
C GLY A 24 9.71 17.59 -26.91
N PRO A 25 8.95 16.58 -26.43
CA PRO A 25 9.37 15.75 -25.31
C PRO A 25 10.72 15.08 -25.49
N ARG A 26 11.01 14.51 -26.66
CA ARG A 26 12.28 13.84 -26.96
C ARG A 26 13.43 14.85 -27.05
N ALA A 27 13.21 15.98 -27.72
CA ALA A 27 14.22 17.04 -27.84
C ALA A 27 14.61 17.58 -26.47
N ARG A 28 13.62 17.83 -25.61
CA ARG A 28 13.83 18.28 -24.24
C ARG A 28 14.64 17.28 -23.42
N LEU A 29 14.28 15.99 -23.48
CA LEU A 29 15.00 14.95 -22.75
C LEU A 29 16.43 14.80 -23.26
N ALA A 30 16.66 14.84 -24.57
CA ALA A 30 18.01 14.79 -25.13
C ALA A 30 18.86 16.00 -24.70
N ILE A 31 18.28 17.20 -24.62
CA ILE A 31 18.97 18.40 -24.11
C ILE A 31 19.39 18.20 -22.65
N VAL A 32 18.47 17.76 -21.80
CA VAL A 32 18.73 17.57 -20.36
C VAL A 32 19.73 16.43 -20.13
N ASP A 33 19.57 15.30 -20.83
CA ASP A 33 20.46 14.15 -20.75
C ASP A 33 21.88 14.51 -21.17
N THR A 34 22.03 15.23 -22.28
CA THR A 34 23.34 15.69 -22.74
C THR A 34 24.01 16.59 -21.71
N ALA A 35 23.25 17.52 -21.10
CA ALA A 35 23.77 18.34 -20.01
C ALA A 35 24.21 17.51 -18.80
N THR A 36 23.52 16.39 -18.50
CA THR A 36 23.92 15.45 -17.44
C THR A 36 25.28 14.84 -17.72
N HIS A 37 25.50 14.29 -18.92
CA HIS A 37 26.77 13.65 -19.29
C HIS A 37 27.94 14.65 -19.34
N ILE A 38 27.69 15.86 -19.86
CA ILE A 38 28.70 16.93 -19.89
C ILE A 38 29.14 17.28 -18.48
N LEU A 39 28.19 17.58 -17.59
CA LEU A 39 28.50 18.05 -16.24
C LEU A 39 29.11 16.93 -15.38
N ALA A 40 28.67 15.69 -15.56
CA ALA A 40 29.26 14.54 -14.88
C ALA A 40 30.74 14.36 -15.22
N ARG A 41 31.11 14.60 -16.48
CA ARG A 41 32.51 14.53 -16.95
C ARG A 41 33.34 15.70 -16.45
N GLU A 42 32.81 16.92 -16.51
CA GLU A 42 33.54 18.15 -16.19
C GLU A 42 33.75 18.35 -14.68
N GLU A 43 32.69 18.18 -13.89
CA GLU A 43 32.72 18.44 -12.43
C GLU A 43 33.06 17.21 -11.59
N ARG A 44 33.21 16.03 -12.22
CA ARG A 44 33.41 14.73 -11.55
C ARG A 44 32.31 14.42 -10.52
N ILE A 45 31.11 14.97 -10.70
CA ILE A 45 29.93 14.66 -9.90
C ILE A 45 29.25 13.46 -10.56
N PRO A 46 28.92 12.38 -9.83
CA PRO A 46 28.39 11.14 -10.42
C PRO A 46 26.90 11.26 -10.82
N LEU A 47 26.55 12.25 -11.63
CA LEU A 47 25.18 12.49 -12.10
C LEU A 47 24.68 11.38 -13.01
N ASN A 48 25.57 10.68 -13.71
CA ASN A 48 25.22 9.52 -14.56
C ASN A 48 24.50 8.42 -13.77
N ASN A 49 24.83 8.24 -12.49
CA ASN A 49 24.16 7.26 -11.62
C ASN A 49 22.73 7.70 -11.23
N LEU A 50 22.39 8.97 -11.48
CA LEU A 50 21.12 9.61 -11.14
C LEU A 50 20.36 10.05 -12.39
N GLU A 51 20.81 9.66 -13.58
CA GLU A 51 20.23 10.01 -14.88
C GLU A 51 18.72 9.74 -14.91
N ARG A 52 18.29 8.55 -14.45
CA ARG A 52 16.87 8.23 -14.36
C ARG A 52 16.07 9.23 -13.53
N SER A 53 16.58 9.65 -12.37
CA SER A 53 15.90 10.65 -11.54
C SER A 53 15.82 12.00 -12.25
N ILE A 54 16.90 12.43 -12.92
CA ILE A 54 16.95 13.66 -13.70
C ILE A 54 15.92 13.62 -14.84
N LEU A 55 15.87 12.53 -15.60
CA LEU A 55 14.95 12.37 -16.72
C LEU A 55 13.48 12.26 -16.25
N ASP A 56 13.21 11.60 -15.13
CA ASP A 56 11.89 11.63 -14.47
C ASP A 56 11.47 13.08 -14.19
N GLY A 57 12.40 13.90 -13.70
CA GLY A 57 12.19 15.33 -13.41
C GLY A 57 11.93 16.15 -14.67
N ALA A 58 12.71 15.94 -15.73
CA ALA A 58 12.52 16.61 -17.01
C ALA A 58 11.23 16.18 -17.74
N SER A 59 10.66 15.04 -17.35
CA SER A 59 9.43 14.47 -17.91
C SER A 59 8.16 14.87 -17.17
N VAL A 60 8.24 15.63 -16.07
CA VAL A 60 7.03 16.01 -15.30
C VAL A 60 6.01 16.72 -16.21
N PRO A 61 4.70 16.52 -16.02
CA PRO A 61 3.68 17.23 -16.79
C PRO A 61 3.70 18.74 -16.47
N ALA A 62 3.10 19.57 -17.32
CA ALA A 62 3.06 21.03 -17.13
C ALA A 62 2.41 21.44 -15.79
N GLY A 63 1.30 20.79 -15.41
CA GLY A 63 0.64 21.07 -14.13
C GLY A 63 1.54 20.81 -12.90
N ALA A 64 2.33 19.73 -12.93
CA ALA A 64 3.28 19.43 -11.85
C ALA A 64 4.48 20.39 -11.81
N LEU A 65 4.88 20.94 -12.97
CA LEU A 65 5.96 21.93 -13.04
C LEU A 65 5.58 23.19 -12.24
N THR A 66 4.36 23.68 -12.38
CA THR A 66 3.89 24.89 -11.67
C THR A 66 3.79 24.68 -10.15
N THR A 67 3.52 23.44 -9.70
CA THR A 67 3.57 23.06 -8.28
C THR A 67 5.01 23.06 -7.72
N LEU A 68 5.97 22.51 -8.47
CA LEU A 68 7.37 22.40 -8.03
C LEU A 68 8.11 23.74 -8.13
N CYS A 69 7.87 24.46 -9.23
CA CYS A 69 8.44 25.76 -9.55
C CYS A 69 7.31 26.80 -9.73
N PRO A 70 6.86 27.45 -8.63
CA PRO A 70 5.86 28.50 -8.70
C PRO A 70 6.29 29.60 -9.67
N HIS A 71 5.32 30.19 -10.37
CA HIS A 71 5.53 31.21 -11.39
C HIS A 71 6.25 30.75 -12.67
N ALA A 72 6.50 29.44 -12.86
CA ALA A 72 7.13 28.93 -14.08
C ALA A 72 6.41 29.36 -15.37
N GLU A 73 5.08 29.54 -15.34
CA GLU A 73 4.30 29.99 -16.50
C GLU A 73 4.28 31.51 -16.68
N THR A 74 4.28 32.27 -15.57
CA THR A 74 4.09 33.73 -15.60
C THR A 74 5.40 34.51 -15.64
N ASP A 75 6.43 34.02 -14.96
CA ASP A 75 7.77 34.60 -14.90
C ASP A 75 8.82 33.48 -14.77
N PRO A 76 9.12 32.79 -15.88
CA PRO A 76 9.97 31.60 -15.85
C PRO A 76 11.41 31.92 -15.43
N ILE A 77 11.92 33.14 -15.70
CA ILE A 77 13.29 33.53 -15.30
C ILE A 77 13.37 33.69 -13.78
N ARG A 78 12.38 34.34 -13.16
CA ARG A 78 12.32 34.38 -11.69
C ARG A 78 12.09 33.01 -11.07
N ALA A 79 11.29 32.15 -11.70
CA ALA A 79 11.10 30.78 -11.25
C ALA A 79 12.41 29.98 -11.29
N ILE A 80 13.23 30.15 -12.35
CA ILE A 80 14.58 29.57 -12.43
C ILE A 80 15.46 30.10 -11.29
N GLU A 81 15.51 31.41 -11.08
CA GLU A 81 16.32 32.01 -10.00
C GLU A 81 15.93 31.47 -8.62
N ALA A 82 14.63 31.43 -8.31
CA ALA A 82 14.12 30.92 -7.05
C ALA A 82 14.42 29.42 -6.86
N GLU A 83 14.30 28.62 -7.92
CA GLU A 83 14.61 27.20 -7.86
C GLU A 83 16.12 26.96 -7.72
N MET A 84 16.96 27.70 -8.45
CA MET A 84 18.41 27.64 -8.30
C MET A 84 18.84 27.92 -6.86
N GLY A 85 18.29 28.98 -6.24
CA GLY A 85 18.56 29.30 -4.83
C GLY A 85 18.14 28.19 -3.88
N LEU A 86 16.95 27.61 -4.08
CA LEU A 86 16.46 26.47 -3.29
C LEU A 86 17.37 25.23 -3.43
N LEU A 87 17.71 24.82 -4.65
CA LEU A 87 18.53 23.63 -4.89
C LEU A 87 19.95 23.83 -4.36
N GLN A 88 20.52 25.03 -4.50
CA GLN A 88 21.81 25.38 -3.93
C GLN A 88 21.79 25.32 -2.40
N ARG A 89 20.72 25.79 -1.75
CA ARG A 89 20.51 25.72 -0.30
C ARG A 89 20.36 24.28 0.21
N MET A 90 19.79 23.41 -0.61
CA MET A 90 19.55 22.00 -0.26
C MET A 90 20.73 21.09 -0.55
N TYR A 91 21.59 21.47 -1.50
CA TYR A 91 22.85 20.80 -1.79
C TYR A 91 23.83 20.90 -0.61
N ARG A 92 24.28 19.74 -0.10
CA ARG A 92 25.23 19.61 1.01
C ARG A 92 26.44 18.76 0.61
N GLY A 93 27.00 19.01 -0.57
CA GLY A 93 28.17 18.30 -1.10
C GLY A 93 27.90 16.92 -1.72
N ARG A 94 26.63 16.47 -1.74
CA ARG A 94 26.19 15.26 -2.47
C ARG A 94 24.87 15.54 -3.17
N VAL A 95 24.75 15.04 -4.41
CA VAL A 95 23.46 14.99 -5.11
C VAL A 95 22.75 13.69 -4.75
N ASP A 96 21.59 13.79 -4.11
CA ASP A 96 20.70 12.66 -3.85
C ASP A 96 19.66 12.51 -4.99
N PRO A 97 18.96 11.36 -5.10
CA PRO A 97 18.00 11.14 -6.17
C PRO A 97 16.89 12.18 -6.28
N TYR A 98 16.41 12.75 -5.15
CA TYR A 98 15.40 13.80 -5.20
C TYR A 98 15.98 15.14 -5.65
N LEU A 99 17.19 15.50 -5.21
CA LEU A 99 17.87 16.67 -5.73
C LEU A 99 18.12 16.55 -7.24
N ALA A 100 18.53 15.36 -7.71
CA ALA A 100 18.71 15.06 -9.13
C ALA A 100 17.40 15.18 -9.92
N PHE A 101 16.29 14.66 -9.37
CA PHE A 101 14.96 14.87 -9.92
C PHE A 101 14.62 16.35 -10.06
N ARG A 102 14.90 17.16 -9.03
CA ARG A 102 14.66 18.61 -9.07
C ARG A 102 15.58 19.35 -10.04
N LEU A 103 16.83 18.90 -10.21
CA LEU A 103 17.71 19.41 -11.28
C LEU A 103 17.11 19.14 -12.67
N GLY A 104 16.52 17.95 -12.88
CA GLY A 104 15.78 17.63 -14.10
C GLY A 104 14.58 18.54 -14.36
N VAL A 105 13.77 18.80 -13.34
CA VAL A 105 12.63 19.74 -13.41
C VAL A 105 13.11 21.15 -13.79
N LEU A 106 14.18 21.62 -13.16
CA LEU A 106 14.81 22.90 -13.51
C LEU A 106 15.37 22.88 -14.93
N GLY A 107 16.00 21.78 -15.35
CA GLY A 107 16.53 21.60 -16.70
C GLY A 107 15.43 21.70 -17.76
N LYS A 108 14.24 21.15 -17.50
CA LYS A 108 13.06 21.34 -18.35
C LYS A 108 12.69 22.82 -18.48
N LEU A 109 12.63 23.56 -17.38
CA LEU A 109 12.26 24.98 -17.39
C LEU A 109 13.31 25.84 -18.13
N VAL A 110 14.59 25.55 -17.91
CA VAL A 110 15.71 26.22 -18.58
C VAL A 110 15.71 25.91 -20.09
N ALA A 111 15.43 24.68 -20.48
CA ALA A 111 15.28 24.31 -21.88
C ALA A 111 14.12 25.09 -22.54
N GLN A 112 12.98 25.25 -21.84
CA GLN A 112 11.84 26.02 -22.33
C GLN A 112 12.17 27.51 -22.52
N VAL A 113 12.91 28.11 -21.58
CA VAL A 113 13.31 29.53 -21.64
C VAL A 113 14.35 29.80 -22.70
N SER A 114 15.23 28.83 -22.98
CA SER A 114 16.31 28.94 -23.96
C SER A 114 15.90 28.51 -25.38
N ALA A 115 14.69 28.00 -25.55
CA ALA A 115 14.18 27.54 -26.85
C ALA A 115 14.05 28.71 -27.86
N PRO A 116 14.32 28.45 -29.16
CA PRO A 116 13.97 29.39 -30.22
C PRO A 116 12.44 29.48 -30.38
N MET A 117 11.94 30.30 -31.30
CA MET A 117 10.51 30.39 -31.66
C MET A 117 9.59 30.92 -30.55
N ALA A 118 10.14 31.51 -29.48
CA ALA A 118 9.36 32.14 -28.41
C ALA A 118 8.49 33.31 -28.93
N THR A 119 8.88 33.94 -30.06
CA THR A 119 8.15 35.05 -30.68
C THR A 119 7.25 34.63 -31.85
N ALA A 120 7.30 33.36 -32.28
CA ALA A 120 6.71 32.87 -33.52
C ALA A 120 5.18 32.64 -33.49
N GLY A 121 4.55 32.82 -32.32
CA GLY A 121 3.16 32.43 -32.08
C GLY A 121 2.96 30.91 -32.00
N ALA A 122 1.85 30.46 -31.39
CA ALA A 122 1.64 29.04 -31.05
C ALA A 122 1.65 28.11 -32.26
N THR A 123 1.08 28.53 -33.40
CA THR A 123 0.97 27.68 -34.60
C THR A 123 2.33 27.25 -35.15
N TYR A 124 3.22 28.21 -35.43
CA TYR A 124 4.53 27.92 -36.04
C TYR A 124 5.54 27.41 -35.02
N GLY A 125 5.44 27.84 -33.75
CA GLY A 125 6.22 27.25 -32.67
C GLY A 125 5.94 25.76 -32.53
N ASN A 126 4.66 25.34 -32.50
CA ASN A 126 4.30 23.94 -32.38
C ASN A 126 4.78 23.08 -33.55
N LEU A 127 4.68 23.58 -34.79
CA LEU A 127 5.23 22.89 -35.96
C LEU A 127 6.74 22.71 -35.84
N TYR A 128 7.46 23.79 -35.49
CA TYR A 128 8.91 23.73 -35.28
C TYR A 128 9.30 22.72 -34.19
N TYR A 129 8.62 22.71 -33.05
CA TYR A 129 8.94 21.80 -31.97
C TYR A 129 8.62 20.34 -32.29
N ALA A 130 7.58 20.07 -33.09
CA ALA A 130 7.29 18.73 -33.58
C ALA A 130 8.41 18.23 -34.50
N ASP A 131 8.85 19.06 -35.45
CA ASP A 131 9.95 18.71 -36.35
C ASP A 131 11.26 18.54 -35.58
N ALA A 132 11.58 19.46 -34.66
CA ALA A 132 12.75 19.36 -33.78
C ALA A 132 12.79 18.06 -32.97
N ASP A 133 11.63 17.57 -32.51
CA ASP A 133 11.52 16.31 -31.76
C ASP A 133 11.94 15.08 -32.58
N THR A 134 11.68 15.13 -33.89
CA THR A 134 12.12 14.08 -34.83
C THR A 134 13.60 14.17 -35.15
N GLN A 135 14.14 15.40 -35.26
CA GLN A 135 15.48 15.66 -35.77
C GLN A 135 16.58 15.61 -34.69
N ILE A 136 16.24 15.72 -33.40
CA ILE A 136 17.23 15.87 -32.33
C ILE A 136 18.27 14.73 -32.27
N THR A 137 17.90 13.52 -32.69
CA THR A 137 18.79 12.35 -32.70
C THR A 137 19.99 12.48 -33.65
N GLY A 138 19.90 13.33 -34.68
CA GLY A 138 20.97 13.56 -35.65
C GLY A 138 21.90 14.73 -35.31
N VAL A 139 21.70 15.40 -34.16
CA VAL A 139 22.46 16.61 -33.80
C VAL A 139 23.70 16.25 -33.00
N SER A 140 24.85 16.70 -33.49
CA SER A 140 26.08 16.67 -32.70
C SER A 140 26.02 17.77 -31.64
N LEU A 141 25.73 17.39 -30.40
CA LEU A 141 25.74 18.30 -29.27
C LEU A 141 27.16 18.39 -28.70
N GLN A 142 27.65 19.61 -28.55
CA GLN A 142 29.06 19.90 -28.25
C GLN A 142 29.19 20.64 -26.92
N PRO A 143 30.20 20.30 -26.10
CA PRO A 143 30.45 20.99 -24.85
C PRO A 143 31.03 22.39 -25.08
N SER A 144 30.51 23.39 -24.38
CA SER A 144 31.11 24.72 -24.24
C SER A 144 31.78 24.91 -22.88
N ALA A 145 32.65 25.91 -22.74
CA ALA A 145 33.20 26.29 -21.44
C ALA A 145 32.08 26.79 -20.51
N ARG A 146 32.01 26.23 -19.29
CA ARG A 146 30.98 26.56 -18.30
C ARG A 146 31.07 28.01 -17.86
N ARG A 147 29.91 28.60 -17.62
CA ARG A 147 29.76 29.96 -17.10
C ARG A 147 28.94 29.95 -15.82
N GLU A 148 29.26 30.88 -14.94
CA GLU A 148 28.43 31.16 -13.78
C GLU A 148 27.20 31.98 -14.20
N VAL A 149 26.04 31.61 -13.68
CA VAL A 149 24.74 32.16 -14.10
C VAL A 149 24.21 33.14 -13.06
N GLU A 150 24.17 34.42 -13.42
CA GLU A 150 23.25 35.38 -12.82
C GLU A 150 21.96 35.44 -13.66
N PRO A 151 20.83 34.88 -13.18
CA PRO A 151 19.70 34.50 -14.04
C PRO A 151 19.14 35.61 -14.94
N LEU A 152 18.90 36.81 -14.40
CA LEU A 152 18.26 37.89 -15.16
C LEU A 152 19.07 38.32 -16.39
N GLY A 153 20.36 38.59 -16.20
CA GLY A 153 21.24 39.03 -17.29
C GLY A 153 21.55 37.89 -18.26
N TYR A 154 21.81 36.70 -17.72
CA TYR A 154 22.13 35.51 -18.49
C TYR A 154 20.99 35.13 -19.44
N PHE A 155 19.77 34.95 -18.92
CA PHE A 155 18.65 34.48 -19.72
C PHE A 155 18.15 35.52 -20.74
N ARG A 156 18.31 36.82 -20.47
CA ARG A 156 18.04 37.85 -21.49
C ARG A 156 18.94 37.68 -22.71
N GLY A 157 20.23 37.44 -22.50
CA GLY A 157 21.19 37.18 -23.59
C GLY A 157 20.88 35.88 -24.33
N VAL A 158 20.58 34.81 -23.59
CA VAL A 158 20.20 33.51 -24.17
C VAL A 158 18.95 33.64 -25.04
N GLN A 159 17.91 34.32 -24.56
CA GLN A 159 16.66 34.52 -25.30
C GLN A 159 16.87 35.38 -26.55
N GLN A 160 17.62 36.47 -26.45
CA GLN A 160 17.94 37.30 -27.62
C GLN A 160 18.67 36.50 -28.71
N ALA A 161 19.58 35.62 -28.31
CA ALA A 161 20.27 34.73 -29.24
C ALA A 161 19.34 33.62 -29.76
N ALA A 162 18.41 33.12 -28.94
CA ALA A 162 17.39 32.13 -29.28
C ALA A 162 16.50 32.59 -30.41
N THR A 163 16.03 33.83 -30.34
CA THR A 163 15.02 34.37 -31.25
C THR A 163 15.57 35.01 -32.52
N ALA A 164 16.90 35.04 -32.68
CA ALA A 164 17.57 35.71 -33.81
C ALA A 164 17.10 35.22 -35.20
N ASN A 165 16.66 33.96 -35.29
CA ASN A 165 16.20 33.35 -36.54
C ASN A 165 14.67 33.20 -36.63
N ASP A 166 13.91 33.59 -35.60
CA ASP A 166 12.47 33.29 -35.50
C ASP A 166 11.68 33.77 -36.72
N GLU A 167 11.87 35.03 -37.13
CA GLU A 167 11.16 35.60 -38.27
C GLU A 167 11.48 34.89 -39.59
N ALA A 168 12.71 34.43 -39.77
CA ALA A 168 13.12 33.69 -40.96
C ALA A 168 12.50 32.30 -40.97
N ILE A 169 12.55 31.59 -39.84
CA ILE A 169 11.94 30.27 -39.68
C ILE A 169 10.42 30.35 -39.90
N VAL A 170 9.73 31.32 -39.30
CA VAL A 170 8.28 31.52 -39.50
C VAL A 170 7.94 31.76 -40.97
N ARG A 171 8.77 32.52 -41.71
CA ARG A 171 8.56 32.72 -43.15
C ARG A 171 8.70 31.42 -43.94
N ASP A 172 9.64 30.55 -43.58
CA ASP A 172 9.83 29.27 -44.25
C ASP A 172 8.64 28.32 -44.02
N TYR A 173 8.11 28.26 -42.79
CA TYR A 173 6.87 27.51 -42.53
C TYR A 173 5.67 28.07 -43.29
N LYS A 174 5.51 29.41 -43.33
CA LYS A 174 4.42 30.06 -44.09
C LYS A 174 4.47 29.75 -45.59
N ARG A 175 5.67 29.50 -46.12
CA ARG A 175 5.90 29.20 -47.55
C ARG A 175 5.89 27.70 -47.87
N GLY A 176 5.67 26.83 -46.88
CA GLY A 176 5.68 25.38 -47.05
C GLY A 176 7.08 24.76 -47.14
N VAL A 177 8.15 25.52 -46.88
CA VAL A 177 9.53 24.98 -46.77
C VAL A 177 9.70 24.25 -45.43
N GLY A 178 9.05 24.74 -44.37
CA GLY A 178 9.05 24.10 -43.06
C GLY A 178 10.44 24.00 -42.43
N PHE A 179 10.71 22.88 -41.76
CA PHE A 179 11.98 22.67 -41.06
C PHE A 179 13.21 22.66 -41.98
N ASP A 180 13.08 22.22 -43.23
CA ASP A 180 14.19 22.08 -44.17
C ASP A 180 14.82 23.41 -44.61
N GLY A 181 14.23 24.55 -44.24
CA GLY A 181 14.76 25.89 -44.47
C GLY A 181 15.80 26.32 -43.42
N VAL A 182 15.68 27.56 -42.95
CA VAL A 182 16.60 28.16 -41.96
C VAL A 182 16.66 27.35 -40.66
N ALA A 183 15.54 26.72 -40.28
CA ALA A 183 15.44 25.90 -39.08
C ALA A 183 16.50 24.78 -39.05
N LYS A 184 16.64 24.00 -40.13
CA LYS A 184 17.61 22.90 -40.22
C LYS A 184 19.05 23.36 -40.03
N GLY A 185 19.44 24.47 -40.65
CA GLY A 185 20.79 25.02 -40.54
C GLY A 185 21.11 25.57 -39.14
N ALA A 186 20.12 26.17 -38.48
CA ALA A 186 20.29 26.75 -37.14
C ALA A 186 20.05 25.76 -35.99
N PHE A 187 19.46 24.60 -36.27
CA PHE A 187 18.97 23.66 -35.25
C PHE A 187 20.04 23.20 -34.26
N ALA A 188 21.23 22.81 -34.76
CA ALA A 188 22.32 22.38 -33.89
C ALA A 188 22.76 23.49 -32.92
N ALA A 189 22.81 24.74 -33.39
CA ALA A 189 23.15 25.88 -32.54
C ALA A 189 22.06 26.17 -31.51
N HIS A 190 20.78 26.03 -31.88
CA HIS A 190 19.66 26.16 -30.94
C HIS A 190 19.68 25.10 -29.84
N ALA A 191 19.89 23.83 -30.22
CA ALA A 191 19.97 22.73 -29.25
C ALA A 191 21.19 22.87 -28.33
N ASN A 192 22.38 23.18 -28.87
CA ASN A 192 23.58 23.41 -28.08
C ASN A 192 23.42 24.56 -27.09
N ARG A 193 22.75 25.65 -27.48
CA ARG A 193 22.47 26.76 -26.55
C ARG A 193 21.61 26.32 -25.37
N SER A 194 20.59 25.50 -25.59
CA SER A 194 19.77 24.97 -24.51
C SER A 194 20.54 23.99 -23.61
N VAL A 195 21.37 23.12 -24.20
CA VAL A 195 22.27 22.23 -23.43
C VAL A 195 23.22 23.05 -22.54
N ASP A 196 23.84 24.07 -23.12
CA ASP A 196 24.76 24.96 -22.42
C ASP A 196 24.07 25.70 -21.28
N ALA A 197 22.85 26.21 -21.52
CA ALA A 197 22.06 26.88 -20.48
C ALA A 197 21.72 25.96 -19.31
N VAL A 198 21.32 24.71 -19.58
CA VAL A 198 21.03 23.72 -18.52
C VAL A 198 22.30 23.40 -17.73
N ALA A 199 23.40 23.11 -18.42
CA ALA A 199 24.67 22.75 -17.79
C ALA A 199 25.29 23.92 -16.99
N ASP A 200 25.20 25.16 -17.47
CA ASP A 200 25.66 26.36 -16.75
C ASP A 200 24.86 26.60 -15.46
N VAL A 201 23.54 26.43 -15.51
CA VAL A 201 22.67 26.55 -14.33
C VAL A 201 23.03 25.50 -13.27
N TRP A 202 23.15 24.24 -13.68
CA TRP A 202 23.52 23.16 -12.76
C TRP A 202 24.94 23.33 -12.23
N HIS A 203 25.89 23.72 -13.06
CA HIS A 203 27.26 24.07 -12.65
C HIS A 203 27.24 25.15 -11.56
N THR A 204 26.45 26.20 -11.74
CA THR A 204 26.32 27.30 -10.77
C THR A 204 25.76 26.82 -9.43
N ILE A 205 24.76 25.93 -9.45
CA ILE A 205 24.17 25.33 -8.24
C ILE A 205 25.20 24.47 -7.50
N LEU A 206 25.86 23.55 -8.21
CA LEU A 206 26.66 22.49 -7.62
C LEU A 206 28.07 22.96 -7.19
N THR A 207 28.59 24.01 -7.81
CA THR A 207 29.86 24.62 -7.40
C THR A 207 29.72 25.66 -6.30
N GLN A 208 28.50 26.16 -6.05
CA GLN A 208 28.17 27.14 -5.02
C GLN A 208 28.98 28.45 -5.06
N ARG A 209 29.53 28.80 -6.23
CA ARG A 209 30.39 30.00 -6.39
C ARG A 209 29.62 31.31 -6.37
N VAL A 210 28.38 31.29 -6.87
CA VAL A 210 27.46 32.42 -6.83
C VAL A 210 26.51 32.22 -5.66
N LYS A 211 26.49 33.15 -4.70
CA LYS A 211 25.53 33.10 -3.59
C LYS A 211 24.18 33.59 -4.08
N LEU A 212 23.23 32.67 -4.22
CA LEU A 212 21.87 32.99 -4.62
C LEU A 212 21.04 33.46 -3.41
N THR A 213 19.90 34.08 -3.70
CA THR A 213 19.03 34.81 -2.76
C THR A 213 18.63 34.03 -1.50
N ASN A 214 18.15 34.74 -0.47
CA ASN A 214 17.63 34.10 0.74
C ASN A 214 16.36 33.28 0.42
N VAL A 215 16.39 31.97 0.72
CA VAL A 215 15.29 31.05 0.44
C VAL A 215 14.33 31.04 1.64
N PRO A 216 13.03 31.32 1.47
CA PRO A 216 12.07 31.26 2.57
C PRO A 216 11.97 29.86 3.20
N ASP A 217 11.85 29.79 4.53
CA ASP A 217 11.73 28.52 5.27
C ASP A 217 10.57 27.65 4.78
N ALA A 218 9.46 28.27 4.35
CA ALA A 218 8.33 27.56 3.76
C ALA A 218 8.71 26.78 2.49
N ARG A 219 9.60 27.33 1.64
CA ARG A 219 10.10 26.65 0.43
C ARG A 219 11.04 25.50 0.78
N ILE A 220 11.89 25.69 1.80
CA ILE A 220 12.79 24.65 2.31
C ILE A 220 11.96 23.47 2.86
N ARG A 221 10.93 23.77 3.67
CA ARG A 221 10.00 22.78 4.22
C ARG A 221 9.25 22.04 3.11
N ALA A 222 8.68 22.76 2.14
CA ALA A 222 8.00 22.15 1.00
C ALA A 222 8.92 21.23 0.18
N TYR A 223 10.19 21.59 0.01
CA TYR A 223 11.18 20.70 -0.60
C TYR A 223 11.34 19.41 0.21
N MET A 224 11.52 19.50 1.53
CA MET A 224 11.75 18.32 2.38
C MET A 224 10.53 17.40 2.44
N ILE A 225 9.32 17.97 2.46
CA ILE A 225 8.07 17.23 2.35
C ILE A 225 8.02 16.48 1.02
N GLY A 226 8.29 17.16 -0.09
CA GLY A 226 8.33 16.53 -1.41
C GLY A 226 9.44 15.47 -1.54
N ALA A 227 10.56 15.62 -0.82
CA ALA A 227 11.61 14.62 -0.77
C ALA A 227 11.14 13.34 -0.07
N LEU A 228 10.49 13.47 1.09
CA LEU A 228 9.92 12.35 1.82
C LEU A 228 8.89 11.61 0.96
N GLU A 229 7.94 12.34 0.36
CA GLU A 229 6.94 11.79 -0.55
C GLU A 229 7.58 11.07 -1.75
N TYR A 230 8.60 11.66 -2.36
CA TYR A 230 9.33 11.08 -3.49
C TYR A 230 9.96 9.72 -3.15
N TYR A 231 10.52 9.59 -1.94
CA TYR A 231 11.17 8.36 -1.50
C TYR A 231 10.18 7.29 -1.04
N LEU A 232 9.08 7.68 -0.38
CA LEU A 232 8.01 6.77 0.01
C LEU A 232 7.35 6.13 -1.21
N LYS A 233 7.01 6.93 -2.24
CA LYS A 233 6.42 6.40 -3.50
C LYS A 233 7.32 5.40 -4.23
N ARG A 234 8.63 5.43 -4.01
CA ARG A 234 9.61 4.50 -4.60
C ARG A 234 10.01 3.36 -3.67
N ASN A 235 9.36 3.24 -2.50
CA ASN A 235 9.67 2.26 -1.46
C ASN A 235 11.17 2.24 -1.10
N ASN A 236 11.83 3.41 -1.14
CA ASN A 236 13.24 3.52 -0.76
C ASN A 236 13.35 3.82 0.72
N ARG A 237 13.28 2.78 1.56
CA ARG A 237 13.23 2.88 3.02
C ARG A 237 14.41 3.65 3.64
N ILE A 238 15.61 3.55 3.04
CA ILE A 238 16.82 4.22 3.57
C ILE A 238 16.75 5.73 3.34
N GLU A 239 16.43 6.15 2.11
CA GLU A 239 16.36 7.57 1.79
C GLU A 239 15.07 8.21 2.34
N SER A 240 13.95 7.47 2.47
CA SER A 240 12.74 7.97 3.14
C SER A 240 13.00 8.26 4.62
N GLU A 241 13.70 7.37 5.32
CA GLU A 241 14.08 7.58 6.72
C GLU A 241 15.02 8.79 6.87
N ARG A 242 15.99 8.95 5.97
CA ARG A 242 16.88 10.12 5.99
C ARG A 242 16.10 11.42 5.74
N ALA A 243 15.19 11.42 4.77
CA ALA A 243 14.35 12.57 4.46
C ALA A 243 13.42 12.93 5.62
N TYR A 244 12.79 11.93 6.24
CA TYR A 244 11.93 12.10 7.42
C TYR A 244 12.71 12.71 8.59
N ARG A 245 13.87 12.16 8.96
CA ARG A 245 14.71 12.71 10.05
C ARG A 245 15.10 14.16 9.78
N ARG A 246 15.45 14.48 8.53
CA ARG A 246 15.81 15.84 8.14
C ARG A 246 14.62 16.79 8.27
N LEU A 247 13.45 16.37 7.80
CA LEU A 247 12.21 17.14 7.90
C LEU A 247 11.88 17.43 9.36
N VAL A 248 11.86 16.42 10.23
CA VAL A 248 11.54 16.61 11.65
C VAL A 248 12.59 17.48 12.37
N ALA A 249 13.88 17.32 12.06
CA ALA A 249 14.94 18.09 12.71
C ALA A 249 14.97 19.57 12.30
N GLU A 250 14.71 19.89 11.03
CA GLU A 250 14.80 21.26 10.52
C GLU A 250 13.46 22.02 10.59
N ALA A 251 12.33 21.31 10.54
CA ALA A 251 11.03 21.94 10.43
C ALA A 251 10.31 22.16 11.77
N SER A 252 10.73 21.49 12.86
CA SER A 252 10.00 21.40 14.14
C SER A 252 8.49 21.21 13.91
N PRO A 253 8.04 19.96 13.63
CA PRO A 253 6.73 19.72 13.04
C PRO A 253 5.57 20.30 13.87
N SER A 254 4.75 21.14 13.24
CA SER A 254 3.45 21.52 13.77
C SER A 254 2.50 20.30 13.73
N PRO A 255 1.37 20.34 14.45
CA PRO A 255 0.36 19.28 14.43
C PRO A 255 -0.10 18.94 13.01
N GLU A 256 -0.29 19.95 12.15
CA GLU A 256 -0.69 19.80 10.74
C GLU A 256 0.41 19.12 9.92
N LEU A 257 1.68 19.44 10.17
CA LEU A 257 2.78 18.78 9.47
C LEU A 257 2.94 17.33 9.93
N ARG A 258 2.74 17.03 11.21
CA ARG A 258 2.78 15.64 11.71
C ARG A 258 1.64 14.81 11.13
N GLU A 259 0.43 15.36 11.08
CA GLU A 259 -0.68 14.72 10.40
C GLU A 259 -0.34 14.44 8.93
N GLN A 260 0.17 15.45 8.20
CA GLN A 260 0.56 15.28 6.80
C GLN A 260 1.63 14.19 6.62
N ILE A 261 2.61 14.10 7.53
CA ILE A 261 3.61 13.03 7.50
C ILE A 261 2.95 11.67 7.79
N GLY A 262 2.02 11.62 8.74
CA GLY A 262 1.22 10.44 9.04
C GLY A 262 0.45 9.95 7.81
N ASP A 263 -0.21 10.86 7.10
CA ASP A 263 -0.93 10.57 5.85
C ASP A 263 0.01 9.99 4.79
N MET A 264 1.21 10.58 4.64
CA MET A 264 2.22 10.06 3.71
C MET A 264 2.68 8.63 4.06
N PHE A 265 2.89 8.33 5.35
CA PHE A 265 3.22 6.96 5.76
C PHE A 265 2.05 6.00 5.57
N TYR A 266 0.82 6.47 5.81
CA TYR A 266 -0.39 5.68 5.62
C TYR A 266 -0.57 5.28 4.15
N ASP A 267 -0.44 6.24 3.23
CA ASP A 267 -0.51 6.01 1.79
C ASP A 267 0.61 5.09 1.27
N ALA A 268 1.77 5.11 1.94
CA ALA A 268 2.89 4.23 1.64
C ALA A 268 2.72 2.81 2.23
N GLY A 269 1.65 2.54 3.00
CA GLY A 269 1.44 1.28 3.69
C GLY A 269 2.31 1.09 4.94
N GLU A 270 3.01 2.13 5.41
CA GLU A 270 3.81 2.12 6.64
C GLU A 270 2.94 2.48 7.85
N TYR A 271 1.90 1.68 8.11
CA TYR A 271 0.84 2.00 9.07
C TYR A 271 1.32 2.24 10.51
N GLU A 272 2.30 1.49 11.00
CA GLU A 272 2.83 1.69 12.36
C GLU A 272 3.44 3.08 12.52
N ARG A 273 4.12 3.59 11.48
CA ARG A 273 4.71 4.94 11.49
C ARG A 273 3.64 6.00 11.36
N ALA A 274 2.64 5.78 10.50
CA ALA A 274 1.47 6.65 10.39
C ALA A 274 0.79 6.82 11.75
N MET A 275 0.50 5.70 12.43
CA MET A 275 -0.10 5.71 13.77
C MET A 275 0.79 6.37 14.82
N SER A 276 2.12 6.27 14.69
CA SER A 276 3.05 6.98 15.58
C SER A 276 2.91 8.50 15.43
N GLU A 277 2.83 9.01 14.20
CA GLU A 277 2.65 10.45 13.97
C GLU A 277 1.28 10.94 14.43
N TYR A 278 0.20 10.23 14.08
CA TYR A 278 -1.15 10.60 14.50
C TYR A 278 -1.29 10.62 16.03
N ARG A 279 -0.72 9.63 16.73
CA ARG A 279 -0.73 9.60 18.20
C ARG A 279 0.05 10.77 18.80
N ALA A 280 1.18 11.17 18.19
CA ALA A 280 1.91 12.34 18.63
C ALA A 280 1.05 13.61 18.49
N VAL A 281 0.27 13.73 17.41
CA VAL A 281 -0.69 14.85 17.26
C VAL A 281 -1.74 14.82 18.36
N VAL A 282 -2.39 13.68 18.61
CA VAL A 282 -3.48 13.58 19.60
C VAL A 282 -2.97 13.74 21.04
N ALA A 283 -1.74 13.34 21.33
CA ALA A 283 -1.12 13.52 22.64
C ALA A 283 -0.93 15.01 23.00
N ASP A 284 -0.52 15.82 22.02
CA ASP A 284 -0.30 17.25 22.20
C ASP A 284 -1.59 18.07 21.98
N HIS A 285 -2.48 17.59 21.11
CA HIS A 285 -3.69 18.25 20.63
C HIS A 285 -4.90 17.29 20.62
N PRO A 286 -5.46 16.93 21.80
CA PRO A 286 -6.57 16.00 21.90
C PRO A 286 -7.88 16.50 21.24
N GLU A 287 -7.98 17.79 20.94
CA GLU A 287 -9.10 18.42 20.23
C GLU A 287 -9.14 18.12 18.73
N ARG A 288 -8.08 17.52 18.17
CA ARG A 288 -7.97 17.15 16.75
C ARG A 288 -8.83 15.92 16.42
N THR A 289 -10.14 16.12 16.39
CA THR A 289 -11.13 15.06 16.14
C THR A 289 -10.93 14.38 14.79
N ASP A 290 -10.44 15.12 13.80
CA ASP A 290 -10.08 14.61 12.47
C ASP A 290 -8.95 13.57 12.53
N VAL A 291 -7.91 13.80 13.33
CA VAL A 291 -6.81 12.83 13.50
C VAL A 291 -7.21 11.67 14.40
N VAL A 292 -8.01 11.94 15.44
CA VAL A 292 -8.63 10.90 16.28
C VAL A 292 -9.47 9.93 15.43
N GLU A 293 -10.24 10.46 14.47
CA GLU A 293 -11.03 9.66 13.54
C GLU A 293 -10.13 8.77 12.68
N LYS A 294 -9.03 9.29 12.11
CA LYS A 294 -8.07 8.48 11.33
C LYS A 294 -7.53 7.28 12.11
N ILE A 295 -7.17 7.46 13.39
CA ILE A 295 -6.68 6.37 14.24
C ILE A 295 -7.80 5.34 14.49
N SER A 296 -9.01 5.82 14.82
CA SER A 296 -10.16 4.96 15.11
C SER A 296 -10.56 4.13 13.89
N THR A 297 -10.69 4.76 12.73
CA THR A 297 -11.03 4.09 11.45
C THR A 297 -9.97 3.08 11.04
N TYR A 298 -8.69 3.38 11.26
CA TYR A 298 -7.63 2.41 11.00
C TYR A 298 -7.83 1.12 11.82
N TYR A 299 -7.98 1.24 13.15
CA TYR A 299 -8.20 0.08 14.02
C TYR A 299 -9.49 -0.67 13.71
N GLU A 300 -10.54 0.05 13.34
CA GLU A 300 -11.80 -0.55 12.89
C GLU A 300 -11.57 -1.41 11.63
N SER A 301 -10.84 -0.89 10.63
CA SER A 301 -10.60 -1.60 9.37
C SER A 301 -9.77 -2.88 9.54
N ILE A 302 -8.73 -2.85 10.38
CA ILE A 302 -7.94 -4.06 10.66
C ILE A 302 -8.67 -5.02 11.60
N GLY A 303 -9.58 -4.51 12.44
CA GLY A 303 -10.53 -5.33 13.21
C GLY A 303 -11.50 -6.09 12.30
N ASP A 304 -12.05 -5.41 11.28
CA ASP A 304 -12.94 -6.04 10.28
C ASP A 304 -12.21 -7.17 9.53
N ALA A 305 -10.94 -6.93 9.16
CA ALA A 305 -10.11 -7.93 8.52
C ALA A 305 -9.82 -9.14 9.44
N ALA A 306 -9.63 -8.92 10.74
CA ALA A 306 -9.46 -9.99 11.73
C ALA A 306 -10.73 -10.82 11.91
N VAL A 307 -11.91 -10.17 11.93
CA VAL A 307 -13.21 -10.89 11.95
C VAL A 307 -13.38 -11.77 10.71
N ALA A 308 -13.02 -11.26 9.53
CA ALA A 308 -13.10 -12.03 8.28
C ALA A 308 -12.17 -13.25 8.27
N GLN A 309 -11.12 -13.24 9.09
CA GLN A 309 -10.21 -14.37 9.31
C GLN A 309 -10.58 -15.24 10.51
N GLU A 310 -11.76 -15.03 11.11
CA GLU A 310 -12.25 -15.69 12.32
C GLU A 310 -11.35 -15.53 13.56
N LYS A 311 -10.47 -14.51 13.57
CA LYS A 311 -9.61 -14.16 14.70
C LYS A 311 -10.34 -13.19 15.63
N LEU A 312 -11.32 -13.71 16.37
CA LEU A 312 -12.23 -12.89 17.18
C LEU A 312 -11.53 -12.18 18.35
N GLU A 313 -10.53 -12.82 18.95
CA GLU A 313 -9.73 -12.25 20.03
C GLU A 313 -8.94 -11.02 19.53
N ASP A 314 -8.21 -11.16 18.41
CA ASP A 314 -7.50 -10.06 17.76
C ASP A 314 -8.47 -8.93 17.37
N ALA A 315 -9.60 -9.28 16.76
CA ALA A 315 -10.62 -8.30 16.36
C ALA A 315 -11.15 -7.51 17.57
N SER A 316 -11.40 -8.18 18.69
CA SER A 316 -11.86 -7.55 19.93
C SER A 316 -10.85 -6.52 20.44
N GLU A 317 -9.55 -6.87 20.49
CA GLU A 317 -8.51 -5.94 20.88
C GLU A 317 -8.40 -4.72 19.93
N LEU A 318 -8.57 -4.95 18.63
CA LEU A 318 -8.51 -3.89 17.62
C LEU A 318 -9.71 -2.94 17.74
N TYR A 319 -10.93 -3.45 17.90
CA TYR A 319 -12.09 -2.59 18.16
C TYR A 319 -12.00 -1.86 19.50
N ALA A 320 -11.38 -2.46 20.52
CA ALA A 320 -11.09 -1.76 21.76
C ALA A 320 -10.14 -0.58 21.54
N LYS A 321 -9.06 -0.76 20.76
CA LYS A 321 -8.16 0.34 20.36
C LYS A 321 -8.90 1.41 19.55
N ALA A 322 -9.81 1.04 18.65
CA ALA A 322 -10.63 1.98 17.89
C ALA A 322 -11.54 2.83 18.79
N ARG A 323 -12.20 2.22 19.78
CA ARG A 323 -13.01 2.88 20.80
C ARG A 323 -12.15 3.78 21.70
N ASP A 324 -10.98 3.32 22.11
CA ASP A 324 -10.13 4.08 23.01
C ASP A 324 -9.54 5.32 22.32
N ALA A 325 -9.24 5.20 21.02
CA ALA A 325 -8.88 6.35 20.19
C ALA A 325 -10.06 7.33 20.06
N ASN A 326 -11.25 6.85 19.72
CA ASN A 326 -12.46 7.66 19.61
C ASN A 326 -13.62 7.07 20.42
N PRO A 327 -13.84 7.52 21.67
CA PRO A 327 -14.93 7.02 22.51
C PRO A 327 -16.33 7.27 21.95
N LEU A 328 -16.45 8.22 21.01
CA LEU A 328 -17.71 8.56 20.34
C LEU A 328 -17.95 7.76 19.06
N ASN A 329 -17.00 6.91 18.62
CA ASN A 329 -17.22 6.00 17.48
C ASN A 329 -18.24 4.90 17.87
N ILE A 330 -19.49 5.09 17.44
CA ILE A 330 -20.60 4.16 17.70
C ILE A 330 -20.38 2.82 17.01
N GLU A 331 -19.83 2.82 15.78
CA GLU A 331 -19.61 1.59 15.02
C GLU A 331 -18.53 0.72 15.66
N ALA A 332 -17.39 1.30 16.06
CA ALA A 332 -16.36 0.57 16.80
C ALA A 332 -16.91 -0.07 18.09
N ARG A 333 -17.74 0.66 18.86
CA ARG A 333 -18.39 0.12 20.07
C ARG A 333 -19.36 -1.02 19.76
N LYS A 334 -20.13 -0.91 18.68
CA LYS A 334 -21.08 -1.94 18.24
C LYS A 334 -20.34 -3.20 17.80
N LYS A 335 -19.29 -3.05 16.99
CA LYS A 335 -18.43 -4.14 16.51
C LYS A 335 -17.70 -4.84 17.66
N LEU A 336 -17.18 -4.08 18.63
CA LEU A 336 -16.60 -4.64 19.86
C LEU A 336 -17.63 -5.50 20.60
N ARG A 337 -18.82 -4.96 20.90
CA ARG A 337 -19.87 -5.68 21.62
C ARG A 337 -20.32 -6.95 20.89
N ASP A 338 -20.47 -6.90 19.57
CA ASP A 338 -20.82 -8.06 18.76
C ASP A 338 -19.74 -9.15 18.83
N THR A 339 -18.47 -8.74 18.68
CA THR A 339 -17.31 -9.65 18.75
C THR A 339 -17.17 -10.28 20.13
N GLU A 340 -17.31 -9.51 21.21
CA GLU A 340 -17.35 -10.03 22.59
C GLU A 340 -18.52 -11.00 22.81
N GLY A 341 -19.69 -10.72 22.22
CA GLY A 341 -20.83 -11.63 22.27
C GLY A 341 -20.55 -12.97 21.59
N ARG A 342 -19.89 -12.94 20.42
CA ARG A 342 -19.45 -14.15 19.70
C ARG A 342 -18.40 -14.93 20.47
N LEU A 343 -17.45 -14.26 21.12
CA LEU A 343 -16.44 -14.88 21.98
C LEU A 343 -17.10 -15.59 23.16
N ARG A 344 -17.99 -14.92 23.89
CA ARG A 344 -18.72 -15.55 25.01
C ARG A 344 -19.53 -16.76 24.56
N ALA A 345 -20.24 -16.65 23.44
CA ALA A 345 -21.00 -17.77 22.91
C ALA A 345 -20.11 -18.97 22.52
N ARG A 346 -18.87 -18.71 22.08
CA ARG A 346 -17.88 -19.77 21.80
C ARG A 346 -17.34 -20.38 23.10
N GLU A 347 -17.06 -19.55 24.11
CA GLU A 347 -16.66 -20.01 25.45
C GLU A 347 -17.74 -20.89 26.11
N ASP A 348 -19.01 -20.50 25.99
CA ASP A 348 -20.14 -21.29 26.49
C ASP A 348 -20.22 -22.66 25.80
N ARG A 349 -20.07 -22.71 24.47
CA ARG A 349 -20.03 -23.97 23.72
C ARG A 349 -18.83 -24.84 24.09
N LEU A 350 -17.67 -24.23 24.34
CA LEU A 350 -16.48 -24.95 24.81
C LEU A 350 -16.73 -25.56 26.19
N ALA A 351 -17.33 -24.80 27.11
CA ALA A 351 -17.68 -25.28 28.44
C ALA A 351 -18.70 -26.43 28.39
N GLU A 352 -19.70 -26.36 27.50
CA GLU A 352 -20.67 -27.44 27.28
C GLU A 352 -20.00 -28.71 26.73
N ALA A 353 -19.07 -28.57 25.76
CA ALA A 353 -18.31 -29.69 25.23
C ALA A 353 -17.46 -30.36 26.32
N SER A 354 -16.76 -29.57 27.14
CA SER A 354 -15.98 -30.07 28.28
C SER A 354 -16.86 -30.79 29.30
N ALA A 355 -18.00 -30.20 29.67
CA ALA A 355 -18.94 -30.81 30.62
C ALA A 355 -19.54 -32.12 30.09
N THR A 356 -19.80 -32.20 28.78
CA THR A 356 -20.26 -33.43 28.12
C THR A 356 -19.20 -34.52 28.20
N ASN A 357 -17.93 -34.19 27.93
CA ASN A 357 -16.80 -35.11 28.07
C ASN A 357 -16.64 -35.62 29.51
N GLU A 358 -16.73 -34.73 30.51
CA GLU A 358 -16.64 -35.09 31.93
C GLU A 358 -17.77 -36.00 32.37
N ARG A 359 -19.00 -35.71 31.93
CA ARG A 359 -20.18 -36.55 32.22
C ARG A 359 -20.04 -37.93 31.58
N ALA A 360 -19.60 -37.98 30.32
CA ALA A 360 -19.37 -39.24 29.62
C ALA A 360 -18.30 -40.09 30.32
N ALA A 361 -17.18 -39.48 30.73
CA ALA A 361 -16.14 -40.17 31.49
C ALA A 361 -16.63 -40.68 32.85
N SER A 362 -17.51 -39.93 33.52
CA SER A 362 -18.12 -40.35 34.79
C SER A 362 -19.03 -41.58 34.62
N LEU A 363 -19.85 -41.60 33.56
CA LEU A 363 -20.69 -42.75 33.22
C LEU A 363 -19.87 -43.97 32.78
N GLU A 364 -18.75 -43.77 32.07
CA GLU A 364 -17.82 -44.85 31.74
C GLU A 364 -17.28 -45.52 33.02
N ASN A 365 -16.82 -44.72 33.98
CA ASN A 365 -16.35 -45.21 35.28
C ASN A 365 -17.45 -45.95 36.06
N GLU A 366 -18.69 -45.47 36.01
CA GLU A 366 -19.82 -46.14 36.64
C GLU A 366 -20.15 -47.47 35.96
N ALA A 367 -20.16 -47.51 34.63
CA ALA A 367 -20.36 -48.74 33.87
C ALA A 367 -19.31 -49.79 34.24
N GLN A 368 -18.05 -49.38 34.42
CA GLN A 368 -16.99 -50.28 34.87
C GLN A 368 -17.24 -50.81 36.29
N ARG A 369 -17.73 -49.98 37.22
CA ARG A 369 -18.10 -50.43 38.58
C ARG A 369 -19.26 -51.43 38.55
N GLU A 370 -20.28 -51.18 37.74
CA GLU A 370 -21.43 -52.09 37.61
C GLU A 370 -21.03 -53.41 36.94
N ALA A 371 -20.14 -53.37 35.94
CA ALA A 371 -19.58 -54.58 35.34
C ALA A 371 -18.83 -55.43 36.38
N LEU A 372 -18.03 -54.80 37.24
CA LEU A 372 -17.31 -55.49 38.33
C LEU A 372 -18.25 -56.11 39.38
N ARG A 373 -19.43 -55.53 39.58
CA ARG A 373 -20.49 -56.07 40.44
C ARG A 373 -21.29 -57.21 39.78
N GLY A 374 -21.02 -57.51 38.51
CA GLY A 374 -21.73 -58.53 37.73
C GLY A 374 -23.03 -58.02 37.09
N ASN A 375 -23.34 -56.72 37.20
CA ASN A 375 -24.53 -56.11 36.62
C ASN A 375 -24.30 -55.73 35.14
N LEU A 376 -23.99 -56.73 34.31
CA LEU A 376 -23.54 -56.53 32.93
C LEU A 376 -24.58 -55.80 32.05
N GLY A 377 -25.88 -56.03 32.27
CA GLY A 377 -26.94 -55.32 31.57
C GLY A 377 -26.96 -53.82 31.88
N LYS A 378 -26.76 -53.45 33.16
CA LYS A 378 -26.70 -52.04 33.56
C LYS A 378 -25.43 -51.37 33.05
N ALA A 379 -24.31 -52.08 33.07
CA ALA A 379 -23.06 -51.60 32.47
C ALA A 379 -23.21 -51.33 30.97
N MET A 380 -23.86 -52.22 30.20
CA MET A 380 -24.12 -52.01 28.78
C MET A 380 -25.03 -50.82 28.49
N GLU A 381 -26.06 -50.59 29.32
CA GLU A 381 -26.93 -49.42 29.21
C GLU A 381 -26.16 -48.11 29.44
N LEU A 382 -25.35 -48.06 30.49
CA LEU A 382 -24.50 -46.90 30.80
C LEU A 382 -23.50 -46.61 29.66
N LEU A 383 -22.86 -47.64 29.10
CA LEU A 383 -21.95 -47.48 27.96
C LEU A 383 -22.65 -46.99 26.70
N ALA A 384 -23.89 -47.41 26.44
CA ALA A 384 -24.68 -46.91 25.31
C ALA A 384 -25.09 -45.43 25.51
N GLU A 385 -25.28 -44.97 26.75
CA GLU A 385 -25.45 -43.55 27.05
C GLU A 385 -24.14 -42.77 26.87
N THR A 386 -23.02 -43.27 27.37
CA THR A 386 -21.69 -42.67 27.19
C THR A 386 -21.33 -42.51 25.71
N GLU A 387 -21.59 -43.53 24.89
CA GLU A 387 -21.35 -43.48 23.45
C GLU A 387 -22.13 -42.34 22.77
N ARG A 388 -23.40 -42.12 23.16
CA ARG A 388 -24.21 -41.01 22.64
C ARG A 388 -23.67 -39.66 23.06
N LEU A 389 -23.18 -39.52 24.30
CA LEU A 389 -22.61 -38.26 24.79
C LEU A 389 -21.32 -37.91 24.06
N TYR A 390 -20.35 -38.83 23.99
CA TYR A 390 -19.13 -38.56 23.23
C TYR A 390 -19.38 -38.33 21.74
N GLY A 391 -20.32 -39.07 21.14
CA GLY A 391 -20.73 -38.87 19.75
C GLY A 391 -21.41 -37.52 19.48
N GLY A 392 -21.84 -36.79 20.51
CA GLY A 392 -22.41 -35.46 20.41
C GLY A 392 -21.41 -34.31 20.48
N VAL A 393 -20.13 -34.57 20.79
CA VAL A 393 -19.11 -33.52 20.93
C VAL A 393 -18.62 -33.05 19.55
N SER A 394 -18.85 -31.76 19.27
CA SER A 394 -18.50 -31.09 18.01
C SER A 394 -17.00 -31.07 17.71
N GLU A 395 -16.64 -31.02 16.43
CA GLU A 395 -15.26 -30.81 15.92
C GLU A 395 -14.75 -29.37 16.06
N GLU A 396 -15.63 -28.41 16.43
CA GLU A 396 -15.29 -26.99 16.65
C GLU A 396 -14.11 -26.80 17.62
N PHE A 397 -13.98 -27.72 18.59
CA PHE A 397 -12.92 -27.69 19.61
C PHE A 397 -12.05 -28.95 19.49
N PRO A 398 -10.92 -28.91 18.76
CA PRO A 398 -10.12 -30.10 18.45
C PRO A 398 -9.65 -30.90 19.68
N SER A 399 -9.34 -30.21 20.79
CA SER A 399 -8.95 -30.85 22.05
C SER A 399 -10.10 -31.68 22.63
N GLU A 400 -11.28 -31.08 22.76
CA GLU A 400 -12.47 -31.75 23.31
C GLU A 400 -12.96 -32.87 22.40
N HIS A 401 -12.94 -32.65 21.09
CA HIS A 401 -13.31 -33.67 20.11
C HIS A 401 -12.35 -34.86 20.12
N SER A 402 -11.04 -34.61 20.28
CA SER A 402 -10.04 -35.67 20.41
C SER A 402 -10.24 -36.48 21.68
N ALA A 403 -10.51 -35.82 22.81
CA ALA A 403 -10.84 -36.49 24.07
C ALA A 403 -12.09 -37.39 23.92
N ALA A 404 -13.16 -36.88 23.30
CA ALA A 404 -14.36 -37.64 23.00
C ALA A 404 -14.09 -38.85 22.10
N SER A 405 -13.27 -38.67 21.06
CA SER A 405 -12.86 -39.73 20.13
C SER A 405 -12.02 -40.84 20.78
N ILE A 406 -11.23 -40.49 21.80
CA ILE A 406 -10.53 -41.48 22.64
C ILE A 406 -11.55 -42.24 23.48
N GLY A 407 -12.47 -41.53 24.14
CA GLY A 407 -13.55 -42.13 24.94
C GLY A 407 -14.41 -43.12 24.14
N LEU A 408 -14.82 -42.76 22.92
CA LEU A 408 -15.58 -43.66 22.02
C LEU A 408 -14.87 -44.98 21.73
N ARG A 409 -13.55 -44.95 21.52
CA ARG A 409 -12.76 -46.16 21.29
C ARG A 409 -12.68 -47.06 22.52
N ASN A 410 -12.60 -46.45 23.71
CA ASN A 410 -12.62 -47.19 24.98
C ASN A 410 -13.98 -47.85 25.20
N VAL A 411 -15.06 -47.08 25.04
CA VAL A 411 -16.45 -47.57 25.16
C VAL A 411 -16.71 -48.72 24.19
N ALA A 412 -16.34 -48.60 22.91
CA ALA A 412 -16.51 -49.67 21.93
C ALA A 412 -15.73 -50.95 22.31
N THR A 413 -14.58 -50.81 22.99
CA THR A 413 -13.81 -51.94 23.49
C THR A 413 -14.48 -52.60 24.68
N GLN A 414 -14.95 -51.81 25.65
CA GLN A 414 -15.68 -52.29 26.82
C GLN A 414 -17.00 -52.98 26.44
N GLN A 415 -17.78 -52.40 25.53
CA GLN A 415 -19.01 -53.01 25.01
C GLN A 415 -18.75 -54.38 24.36
N ARG A 416 -17.68 -54.51 23.57
CA ARG A 416 -17.29 -55.81 22.97
C ARG A 416 -16.93 -56.84 24.04
N GLN A 417 -16.18 -56.44 25.07
CA GLN A 417 -15.80 -57.31 26.18
C GLN A 417 -17.02 -57.79 26.98
N LEU A 418 -17.91 -56.87 27.37
CA LEU A 418 -19.12 -57.18 28.13
C LEU A 418 -20.09 -58.05 27.33
N LYS A 419 -20.25 -57.79 26.03
CA LYS A 419 -21.05 -58.65 25.14
C LYS A 419 -20.52 -60.08 25.11
N GLY A 420 -19.20 -60.26 25.06
CA GLY A 420 -18.55 -61.57 25.16
C GLY A 420 -18.87 -62.28 26.48
N GLN A 421 -18.77 -61.57 27.61
CA GLN A 421 -19.09 -62.11 28.94
C GLN A 421 -20.56 -62.51 29.07
N LEU A 422 -21.49 -61.69 28.57
CA LEU A 422 -22.93 -61.98 28.57
C LEU A 422 -23.27 -63.25 27.79
N ILE A 423 -22.65 -63.44 26.61
CA ILE A 423 -22.85 -64.65 25.79
C ILE A 423 -22.37 -65.90 26.54
N LEU A 424 -21.20 -65.84 27.18
CA LEU A 424 -20.65 -66.96 27.94
C LEU A 424 -21.52 -67.32 29.15
N GLN A 425 -22.02 -66.33 29.90
CA GLN A 425 -22.94 -66.56 31.02
C GLN A 425 -24.27 -67.19 30.56
N ALA A 426 -24.83 -66.71 29.44
CA ALA A 426 -26.07 -67.26 28.88
C ALA A 426 -25.89 -68.72 28.40
N GLN A 427 -24.76 -69.06 27.79
CA GLN A 427 -24.45 -70.43 27.38
C GLN A 427 -24.25 -71.37 28.58
N GLY A 428 -23.63 -70.90 29.66
CA GLY A 428 -23.48 -71.64 30.91
C GLY A 428 -24.82 -71.97 31.59
N LEU A 429 -25.76 -71.01 31.60
CA LEU A 429 -27.11 -71.21 32.14
C LEU A 429 -27.98 -72.13 31.26
N SER A 430 -27.82 -72.06 29.93
CA SER A 430 -28.56 -72.93 28.99
C SER A 430 -28.06 -74.38 28.96
N GLY A 431 -26.86 -74.65 29.49
CA GLY A 431 -26.30 -75.99 29.65
C GLY A 431 -26.79 -76.74 30.90
N SER A 432 -27.42 -76.04 31.85
CA SER A 432 -27.99 -76.61 33.07
C SER A 432 -29.52 -76.46 33.07
N GLY A 433 -30.22 -77.51 32.60
CA GLY A 433 -31.67 -77.76 32.67
C GLY A 433 -32.61 -76.73 33.32
N VAL A 434 -32.90 -75.62 32.66
CA VAL A 434 -34.02 -74.72 33.01
C VAL A 434 -34.94 -74.51 31.80
N SER A 435 -36.24 -74.60 32.07
CA SER A 435 -37.41 -74.70 31.19
C SER A 435 -37.49 -73.70 30.02
N GLY A 436 -38.12 -74.15 28.93
CA GLY A 436 -38.10 -73.57 27.57
C GLY A 436 -38.58 -72.13 27.37
N GLU A 437 -39.06 -71.41 28.38
CA GLU A 437 -39.42 -69.99 28.27
C GLU A 437 -38.20 -69.05 28.40
N SER A 438 -37.20 -69.40 29.24
CA SER A 438 -36.03 -68.53 29.47
C SER A 438 -35.04 -68.55 28.30
N GLY A 439 -34.93 -69.67 27.59
CA GLY A 439 -34.09 -69.80 26.39
C GLY A 439 -34.65 -69.00 25.19
N GLN A 440 -35.97 -68.89 25.07
CA GLN A 440 -36.61 -68.07 24.04
C GLN A 440 -36.48 -66.56 24.34
N LEU A 441 -36.52 -66.16 25.62
CA LEU A 441 -36.27 -64.77 26.04
C LEU A 441 -34.81 -64.34 25.83
N ALA A 442 -33.84 -65.22 26.08
CA ALA A 442 -32.42 -64.94 25.81
C ALA A 442 -32.13 -64.84 24.30
N LYS A 443 -32.76 -65.70 23.49
CA LYS A 443 -32.66 -65.64 22.02
C LYS A 443 -33.35 -64.41 21.44
N SER A 444 -34.53 -64.05 21.95
CA SER A 444 -35.25 -62.84 21.52
C SER A 444 -34.58 -61.55 21.99
N ALA A 445 -33.95 -61.53 23.17
CA ALA A 445 -33.11 -60.42 23.62
C ALA A 445 -31.83 -60.29 22.77
N ALA A 446 -31.17 -61.41 22.43
CA ALA A 446 -30.03 -61.41 21.52
C ALA A 446 -30.41 -61.01 20.07
N GLU A 447 -31.60 -61.40 19.60
CA GLU A 447 -32.14 -61.03 18.28
C GLU A 447 -32.65 -59.59 18.24
N ALA A 448 -33.26 -59.06 19.32
CA ALA A 448 -33.65 -57.66 19.46
C ALA A 448 -32.42 -56.76 19.53
N PHE A 449 -31.40 -57.15 20.31
CA PHE A 449 -30.11 -56.49 20.37
C PHE A 449 -29.36 -56.55 19.02
N ASN A 450 -29.46 -57.66 18.27
CA ASN A 450 -28.99 -57.73 16.89
C ASN A 450 -29.79 -56.83 15.96
N LYS A 451 -31.10 -56.66 16.16
CA LYS A 451 -31.94 -55.76 15.34
C LYS A 451 -31.63 -54.28 15.60
N GLU A 452 -31.35 -53.91 16.84
CA GLU A 452 -30.91 -52.55 17.21
C GLU A 452 -29.47 -52.27 16.79
N ALA A 453 -28.55 -53.22 16.96
CA ALA A 453 -27.20 -53.13 16.41
C ALA A 453 -27.20 -53.08 14.87
N LEU A 454 -28.08 -53.84 14.20
CA LEU A 454 -28.25 -53.79 12.75
C LEU A 454 -28.87 -52.45 12.32
N ARG A 455 -29.79 -51.87 13.10
CA ARG A 455 -30.30 -50.51 12.86
C ARG A 455 -29.24 -49.42 13.08
N ALA A 456 -28.35 -49.58 14.06
CA ALA A 456 -27.23 -48.68 14.29
C ALA A 456 -26.22 -48.74 13.15
N VAL A 457 -25.84 -49.94 12.71
CA VAL A 457 -24.95 -50.15 11.55
C VAL A 457 -25.60 -49.66 10.24
N LEU A 458 -26.90 -49.90 10.04
CA LEU A 458 -27.63 -49.36 8.88
C LEU A 458 -27.83 -47.84 8.97
N GLY A 459 -27.91 -47.28 10.18
CA GLY A 459 -27.95 -45.84 10.44
C GLY A 459 -26.61 -45.16 10.18
N ASP A 460 -25.50 -45.79 10.55
CA ASP A 460 -24.14 -45.33 10.26
C ASP A 460 -23.82 -45.43 8.78
N HIS A 461 -24.22 -46.52 8.11
CA HIS A 461 -24.13 -46.61 6.66
C HIS A 461 -25.00 -45.56 5.95
N ARG A 462 -26.21 -45.27 6.46
CA ARG A 462 -27.06 -44.20 5.90
C ARG A 462 -26.47 -42.80 6.14
N ARG A 463 -25.86 -42.54 7.31
CA ARG A 463 -25.19 -41.27 7.62
C ARG A 463 -23.88 -41.09 6.86
N ALA A 464 -23.14 -42.16 6.63
CA ALA A 464 -21.94 -42.15 5.78
C ALA A 464 -22.32 -41.97 4.30
N ALA A 465 -23.35 -42.67 3.82
CA ALA A 465 -23.86 -42.50 2.47
C ALA A 465 -24.48 -41.11 2.25
N ALA A 466 -25.20 -40.56 3.23
CA ALA A 466 -25.71 -39.18 3.17
C ALA A 466 -24.57 -38.15 3.11
N ARG A 467 -23.53 -38.31 3.93
CA ARG A 467 -22.32 -37.45 3.90
C ARG A 467 -21.55 -37.56 2.58
N GLN A 468 -21.46 -38.76 2.00
CA GLN A 468 -20.87 -38.95 0.66
C GLN A 468 -21.71 -38.29 -0.44
N LEU A 469 -23.04 -38.42 -0.38
CA LEU A 469 -23.93 -37.80 -1.37
C LEU A 469 -23.90 -36.27 -1.27
N GLU A 470 -23.79 -35.75 -0.05
CA GLU A 470 -23.65 -34.32 0.24
C GLU A 470 -22.30 -33.78 -0.25
N GLN A 471 -21.21 -34.54 -0.07
CA GLN A 471 -19.90 -34.25 -0.69
C GLN A 471 -19.95 -34.29 -2.22
N GLU A 472 -20.56 -35.31 -2.84
CA GLU A 472 -20.69 -35.39 -4.30
C GLU A 472 -21.57 -34.26 -4.87
N LEU A 473 -22.62 -33.86 -4.16
CA LEU A 473 -23.44 -32.70 -4.53
C LEU A 473 -22.66 -31.40 -4.42
N LEU A 474 -21.88 -31.21 -3.35
CA LEU A 474 -21.01 -30.05 -3.18
C LEU A 474 -19.92 -29.97 -4.26
N GLU A 475 -19.28 -31.09 -4.58
CA GLU A 475 -18.28 -31.20 -5.66
C GLU A 475 -18.88 -30.91 -7.04
N ARG A 476 -20.08 -31.42 -7.33
CA ARG A 476 -20.80 -31.12 -8.58
C ARG A 476 -21.29 -29.68 -8.68
N THR A 477 -21.60 -29.04 -7.56
CA THR A 477 -21.94 -27.61 -7.53
C THR A 477 -20.71 -26.69 -7.55
N ALA A 478 -19.51 -27.24 -7.31
CA ALA A 478 -18.24 -26.53 -7.31
C ALA A 478 -17.47 -26.64 -8.64
N GLU A 479 -17.89 -27.48 -9.60
CA GLU A 479 -17.39 -27.44 -10.97
C GLU A 479 -17.99 -26.23 -11.72
N PRO A 480 -17.18 -25.21 -12.11
CA PRO A 480 -17.65 -24.19 -13.03
C PRO A 480 -17.84 -24.84 -14.40
N GLY A 481 -19.05 -24.74 -14.93
CA GLY A 481 -19.46 -25.37 -16.18
C GLY A 481 -18.43 -25.20 -17.30
N THR A 482 -17.83 -26.31 -17.70
CA THR A 482 -17.34 -26.48 -19.07
C THR A 482 -18.49 -27.01 -19.91
N ARG A 483 -19.29 -26.08 -20.43
CA ARG A 483 -19.95 -26.17 -21.73
C ARG A 483 -20.43 -24.80 -22.18
#